data_AF-A0A7W7HL95-F1
#
_entry.id   AF-A0A7W7HL95-F1
#
_cell.length_a   1.000
_cell.length_b   1.000
_cell.length_c   1.000
_cell.angle_alpha   90.00
_cell.angle_beta   90.00
_cell.angle_gamma   90.00
#
_symmetry.space_group_name_H-M   'P 1'
#
loop_
_entity.id
_entity.type
_entity.pdbx_description
1 polymer ?
#
loop_
_entity_poly.entity_id
_entity_poly.type
_entity_poly.pdbx_seq_one_letter_code
_entity_poly.pdbx_strand_id
1 'polypeptide(L)' 'MSLDPTGAGRRRWTMRWKAPLNAFQTAFEGRLDPAIH' A
#
# COMPACT_ATOMS: atom_id res chain seq x y z
N MET A 1 -2.62 -16.07 -18.95
CA MET A 1 -3.85 -15.31 -18.65
C MET A 1 -3.50 -14.25 -17.61
N SER A 2 -3.76 -12.96 -17.86
CA SER A 2 -3.43 -11.87 -16.91
C SER A 2 -4.43 -11.83 -15.75
N LEU A 3 -3.95 -11.66 -14.52
CA LEU A 3 -4.73 -11.69 -13.27
C LEU A 3 -5.62 -10.46 -13.06
N ASP A 4 -5.29 -9.33 -13.69
CA ASP A 4 -6.11 -8.10 -13.69
C ASP A 4 -5.86 -7.35 -15.00
N PRO A 5 -6.43 -7.81 -16.14
CA PRO A 5 -6.12 -7.26 -17.46
C PRO A 5 -6.54 -5.79 -17.63
N THR A 6 -7.43 -5.29 -16.77
CA THR A 6 -7.92 -3.90 -16.80
C THR A 6 -7.27 -3.02 -15.72
N GLY A 7 -6.47 -3.58 -14.80
CA GLY A 7 -5.88 -2.83 -13.68
C GLY A 7 -6.90 -2.35 -12.64
N ALA A 8 -8.17 -2.76 -12.74
CA ALA A 8 -9.25 -2.27 -11.90
C ALA A 8 -9.12 -2.81 -10.46
N GLY A 9 -8.63 -4.04 -10.30
CA GLY A 9 -8.29 -4.61 -9.01
C GLY A 9 -7.24 -3.76 -8.29
N ARG A 10 -6.14 -3.44 -8.99
CA ARG A 10 -5.07 -2.59 -8.45
C ARG A 10 -5.59 -1.21 -8.03
N ARG A 11 -6.37 -0.53 -8.88
CA ARG A 11 -6.90 0.81 -8.56
C ARG A 11 -7.82 0.79 -7.32
N ARG A 12 -8.72 -0.19 -7.23
CA ARG A 12 -9.64 -0.33 -6.08
C ARG A 12 -8.86 -0.59 -4.79
N TRP A 13 -7.83 -1.43 -4.85
CA TRP A 13 -6.99 -1.71 -3.70
C TRP A 13 -6.24 -0.46 -3.23
N THR A 14 -5.57 0.25 -4.14
CA THR A 14 -4.83 1.47 -3.78
C THR A 14 -5.74 2.55 -3.20
N MET A 15 -6.94 2.75 -3.75
CA MET A 15 -7.90 3.71 -3.19
C MET A 15 -8.40 3.30 -1.80
N ARG A 16 -8.73 2.01 -1.60
CA ARG A 16 -9.21 1.49 -0.31
C ARG A 16 -8.16 1.61 0.79
N TRP A 17 -6.89 1.38 0.46
CA TRP A 17 -5.82 1.28 1.44
C TRP A 17 -4.99 2.56 1.64
N LYS A 18 -5.18 3.60 0.82
CA LYS A 18 -4.39 4.85 0.94
C LYS A 18 -4.48 5.49 2.32
N ALA A 19 -5.68 5.74 2.84
CA ALA A 19 -5.85 6.38 4.15
C ALA A 19 -5.36 5.51 5.32
N PRO A 20 -5.69 4.21 5.39
CA PRO A 20 -5.12 3.31 6.40
C PRO A 20 -3.59 3.23 6.38
N LEU A 21 -2.96 3.17 5.20
CA LEU A 21 -1.50 3.11 5.08
C LEU A 21 -0.84 4.42 5.50
N ASN A 22 -1.43 5.57 5.16
CA ASN A 22 -0.96 6.87 5.63
C ASN A 22 -1.06 6.97 7.17
N ALA A 23 -2.18 6.55 7.76
CA ALA A 23 -2.34 6.52 9.21
C ALA A 23 -1.34 5.56 9.88
N PHE A 24 -1.07 4.41 9.25
CA PHE A 24 -0.07 3.45 9.71
C PHE A 24 1.35 4.04 9.68
N GLN A 25 1.70 4.80 8.63
CA GLN A 25 3.00 5.50 8.56
C GLN A 25 3.17 6.50 9.70
N THR A 26 2.14 7.28 10.03
CA THR A 26 2.19 8.24 11.15
C THR A 26 2.23 7.53 12.51
N ALA A 27 1.46 6.45 12.68
CA ALA A 27 1.40 5.72 13.94
C ALA A 27 2.66 4.87 14.23
N PHE A 28 3.40 4.50 13.18
CA PHE A 28 4.57 3.63 13.26
C PHE A 28 5.77 4.25 12.51
N GLU A 29 6.12 5.48 12.89
CA GLU A 29 7.29 6.17 12.37
C GLU A 29 8.57 5.32 12.54
N GLY A 30 9.38 5.19 11.48
CA GLY A 30 10.63 4.41 11.48
C GLY A 30 10.50 2.90 11.26
N ARG A 31 9.29 2.34 11.09
CA ARG A 31 9.09 0.88 10.92
C ARG A 31 9.06 0.38 9.48
N LEU A 32 8.90 1.28 8.51
CA LEU A 32 8.89 0.96 7.07
C LEU A 32 10.21 1.29 6.37
N ASP A 33 11.16 1.89 7.08
CA ASP A 33 12.52 1.97 6.57
C ASP A 33 13.07 0.53 6.56
N PRO A 34 13.52 0.00 5.42
CA PRO A 34 14.24 -1.26 5.45
C PRO A 34 15.43 -1.03 6.37
N ALA A 35 15.46 -1.75 7.50
CA ALA A 35 16.61 -1.71 8.39
C ALA A 35 17.83 -1.97 7.53
N ILE A 36 18.66 -0.94 7.34
CA ILE A 36 19.88 -1.05 6.58
C ILE A 36 20.73 -2.06 7.35
N HIS A 37 20.81 -3.28 6.84
CA HIS A 37 21.85 -4.24 7.15
C HIS A 37 22.48 -4.66 5.81
#